data_AF-K2A6H3-F1
#
_entry.id   AF-K2A6H3-F1
#
_cell.length_a   1.000
_cell.length_b   1.000
_cell.length_c   1.000
_cell.angle_alpha   90.00
_cell.angle_beta   90.00
_cell.angle_gamma   90.00
#
_symmetry.space_group_name_H-M   'P 1'
#
loop_
_entity.id
_entity.type
_entity.pdbx_description
1 polymer ?
#
loop_
_entity_poly.entity_id
_entity_poly.type
_entity_poly.pdbx_seq_one_letter_code
_entity_poly.pdbx_strand_id
1 'polypeptide(L)'
;MVIAEELGFVGAVIVLILISILVFRLFRIALRSEDRFASAFSTCVGVWIGLQSFLNIGSMVVLVPLTGIPLPFFSYGGTSLIALLVSIGIVLNISREGI
;
A
#
# COMPACT_ATOMS: atom_id res chain seq x y z
N MET A 1 -10.40 4.11 -11.96
CA MET A 1 -9.92 5.50 -11.84
C MET A 1 -11.07 6.46 -11.51
N VAL A 2 -12.10 6.04 -10.76
CA VAL A 2 -13.25 6.93 -10.42
C VAL A 2 -12.82 8.09 -9.53
N ILE A 3 -11.89 7.86 -8.60
CA ILE A 3 -11.37 8.87 -7.67
C ILE A 3 -10.46 9.91 -8.35
N ALA A 4 -9.71 9.55 -9.39
CA ALA A 4 -8.88 10.53 -10.10
C ALA A 4 -9.68 11.32 -11.16
N GLU A 5 -10.82 10.78 -11.60
CA GLU A 5 -11.83 11.52 -12.37
C GLU A 5 -12.53 12.58 -11.51
N GLU A 6 -12.81 12.27 -10.23
CA GLU A 6 -13.52 13.20 -9.32
C GLU A 6 -12.61 14.14 -8.50
N LEU A 7 -11.46 13.67 -7.99
CA LEU A 7 -10.50 14.47 -7.21
C LEU A 7 -9.41 15.14 -8.08
N GLY A 8 -9.40 14.85 -9.37
CA GLY A 8 -8.41 15.35 -10.32
C GLY A 8 -6.99 14.81 -10.11
N PHE A 9 -6.07 15.26 -10.97
CA PHE A 9 -4.66 14.84 -10.97
C PHE A 9 -3.95 15.09 -9.63
N VAL A 10 -4.27 16.21 -8.97
CA VAL A 10 -3.61 16.61 -7.71
C VAL A 10 -3.96 15.64 -6.56
N GLY A 11 -5.21 15.23 -6.44
CA GLY A 11 -5.62 14.25 -5.43
C GLY A 11 -4.93 12.90 -5.63
N ALA A 12 -4.83 12.44 -6.88
CA ALA A 12 -4.13 11.21 -7.22
C ALA A 12 -2.63 11.25 -6.84
N VAL A 13 -1.96 12.38 -7.10
CA VAL A 13 -0.54 12.57 -6.73
C VAL A 13 -0.35 12.56 -5.21
N ILE A 14 -1.22 13.23 -4.45
CA ILE A 14 -1.15 13.24 -2.97
C ILE A 14 -1.28 11.82 -2.42
N VAL A 15 -2.27 11.05 -2.90
CA VAL A 15 -2.47 9.67 -2.45
C VAL A 15 -1.27 8.80 -2.80
N LEU A 16 -0.71 8.95 -4.00
CA LEU A 16 0.50 8.22 -4.40
C LEU A 16 1.70 8.51 -3.49
N ILE A 17 1.91 9.77 -3.11
CA ILE A 17 2.97 10.14 -2.17
C ILE A 17 2.74 9.46 -0.82
N LEU A 18 1.51 9.50 -0.29
CA LEU A 18 1.17 8.86 0.98
C LEU A 18 1.41 7.34 0.96
N ILE A 19 0.99 6.66 -0.10
CA ILE A 19 1.22 5.22 -0.24
C ILE A 19 2.72 4.92 -0.36
N SER A 20 3.47 5.73 -1.11
CA SER A 20 4.92 5.56 -1.26
C SER A 20 5.64 5.66 0.09
N ILE A 21 5.25 6.64 0.93
CA ILE A 21 5.77 6.80 2.30
C ILE A 21 5.43 5.57 3.15
N LEU A 22 4.20 5.04 3.04
CA LEU A 22 3.77 3.86 3.77
C LEU A 22 4.58 2.62 3.38
N VAL A 23 4.75 2.38 2.07
CA VAL A 23 5.53 1.26 1.56
C VAL A 23 6.99 1.36 2.05
N PHE A 24 7.57 2.56 1.99
CA PHE A 24 8.92 2.79 2.52
C PHE A 24 9.02 2.49 4.03
N ARG A 25 8.00 2.87 4.82
CA ARG A 25 7.93 2.53 6.25
C ARG A 25 7.86 1.02 6.48
N LEU A 26 7.05 0.28 5.71
CA LEU A 26 6.91 -1.17 5.82
C LEU A 26 8.24 -1.89 5.53
N PHE A 27 8.94 -1.49 4.46
CA PHE A 27 10.28 -2.02 4.17
C PHE A 27 11.27 -1.68 5.29
N ARG A 28 11.25 -0.45 5.80
CA ARG A 28 12.14 -0.04 6.90
C ARG A 28 11.90 -0.86 8.18
N ILE A 29 10.65 -1.21 8.48
CA ILE A 29 10.31 -2.10 9.60
C ILE A 29 10.84 -3.50 9.32
N ALA A 30 10.62 -4.02 8.11
CA ALA A 30 11.11 -5.33 7.72
C ALA A 30 12.64 -5.46 7.86
N LEU A 31 13.38 -4.42 7.48
CA LEU A 31 14.85 -4.35 7.58
C LEU A 31 15.37 -4.20 9.01
N ARG A 32 14.57 -3.67 9.93
CA ARG A 32 14.96 -3.45 11.33
C ARG A 32 14.52 -4.56 12.29
N SER A 33 13.58 -5.39 11.87
CA SER A 33 13.01 -6.42 12.72
C SER A 33 13.97 -7.60 12.88
N GLU A 34 14.23 -8.00 14.12
CA GLU A 34 15.05 -9.20 14.42
C GLU A 34 14.25 -10.50 14.22
N ASP A 35 12.92 -10.43 14.35
CA ASP A 35 12.02 -11.54 14.06
C ASP A 35 11.86 -11.75 12.54
N ARG A 36 12.14 -12.97 12.06
CA ARG A 36 12.03 -13.36 10.65
C ARG A 36 10.59 -13.35 10.14
N PHE A 37 9.62 -13.72 10.98
CA PHE A 37 8.20 -13.68 10.62
C PHE A 37 7.73 -12.24 10.42
N ALA A 38 8.10 -11.37 11.36
CA ALA A 38 7.86 -9.94 11.29
C ALA A 38 8.40 -9.30 10.01
N SER A 39 9.66 -9.63 9.69
CA SER A 39 10.36 -9.13 8.52
C SER A 39 9.70 -9.62 7.23
N ALA A 40 9.41 -10.92 7.14
CA ALA A 40 8.75 -11.51 5.97
C ALA A 40 7.34 -10.96 5.77
N PHE A 41 6.54 -10.87 6.83
CA PHE A 41 5.16 -10.36 6.74
C PHE A 41 5.14 -8.89 6.33
N SER A 42 5.96 -8.05 6.96
CA SER A 42 6.08 -6.63 6.61
C SER A 42 6.54 -6.43 5.16
N THR A 43 7.44 -7.30 4.68
CA THR A 43 7.88 -7.31 3.27
C THR A 43 6.74 -7.69 2.34
N CYS A 44 5.99 -8.76 2.63
CA CYS A 44 4.84 -9.18 1.82
C CYS A 44 3.78 -8.09 1.72
N VAL A 45 3.44 -7.44 2.83
CA VAL A 45 2.47 -6.33 2.86
C VAL A 45 3.01 -5.13 2.08
N GLY A 46 4.28 -4.78 2.25
CA GLY A 46 4.93 -3.70 1.51
C GLY A 46 4.95 -3.93 -0.01
N VAL A 47 5.28 -5.16 -0.44
CA VAL A 47 5.28 -5.56 -1.86
C VAL A 47 3.86 -5.56 -2.43
N TRP A 48 2.86 -6.08 -1.71
CA TRP A 48 1.46 -6.07 -2.16
C TRP A 48 1.01 -4.64 -2.44
N ILE A 49 1.14 -3.75 -1.45
CA ILE A 49 0.71 -2.36 -1.56
C ILE A 49 1.51 -1.64 -2.66
N GLY A 50 2.83 -1.84 -2.69
CA GLY A 50 3.72 -1.25 -3.69
C GLY A 50 3.38 -1.67 -5.12
N LEU A 51 3.08 -2.96 -5.35
CA LEU A 51 2.70 -3.47 -6.66
C LEU A 51 1.34 -2.91 -7.10
N GLN A 52 0.35 -2.85 -6.21
CA GLN A 52 -0.93 -2.20 -6.51
C GLN A 52 -0.76 -0.73 -6.89
N SER A 53 0.11 0.00 -6.18
CA SER A 53 0.43 1.38 -6.52
C SER A 53 1.18 1.51 -7.84
N PHE A 54 2.16 0.64 -8.11
CA PHE A 54 2.94 0.67 -9.35
C PHE A 54 2.05 0.40 -10.57
N LEU A 55 1.15 -0.59 -10.48
CA LEU A 55 0.16 -0.87 -11.52
C LEU A 55 -0.81 0.29 -11.73
N ASN A 56 -1.21 0.98 -10.66
CA ASN A 56 -2.04 2.18 -10.74
C ASN A 56 -1.30 3.34 -11.44
N ILE A 57 -0.02 3.56 -11.17
CA ILE A 57 0.81 4.56 -11.88
C ILE A 57 1.01 4.16 -13.34
N GLY A 58 1.36 2.89 -13.61
CA GLY A 58 1.55 2.39 -14.98
C GLY A 58 0.30 2.54 -15.85
N SER A 59 -0.88 2.40 -15.23
CA SER A 59 -2.16 2.69 -15.87
C SER A 59 -2.37 4.18 -16.16
N MET A 60 -1.83 5.09 -15.35
CA MET A 60 -1.92 6.55 -15.57
C MET A 60 -1.02 7.02 -16.72
N VAL A 61 0.16 6.43 -16.85
CA VAL A 61 1.14 6.79 -17.89
C VAL A 61 0.86 6.03 -19.21
N VAL A 62 -0.27 5.32 -19.31
CA VAL A 62 -0.68 4.52 -20.50
C VAL A 62 0.35 3.43 -20.85
N LEU A 63 1.17 3.02 -19.88
CA LEU A 63 2.16 1.93 -20.02
C LEU A 63 1.52 0.55 -19.80
N VAL A 64 0.45 0.50 -19.01
CA VAL A 64 -0.28 -0.71 -18.65
C VAL A 64 -1.77 -0.45 -18.91
N PRO A 65 -2.55 -1.39 -19.45
CA PRO A 65 -3.99 -1.22 -19.59
C PRO A 65 -4.62 -0.87 -18.23
N LEU A 66 -5.70 -0.07 -18.24
CA LEU A 66 -6.47 0.29 -17.04
C LEU A 66 -7.01 -0.98 -16.37
N THR A 67 -6.24 -1.55 -15.44
CA THR A 67 -6.54 -2.88 -14.86
C THR A 67 -7.68 -2.86 -13.85
N GLY A 68 -8.36 -1.74 -13.63
CA GLY A 68 -9.50 -1.67 -12.71
C GLY A 68 -9.17 -2.01 -11.25
N ILE A 69 -7.89 -2.16 -10.91
CA ILE A 69 -7.44 -2.50 -9.57
C ILE A 69 -7.62 -1.26 -8.69
N PRO A 70 -8.44 -1.34 -7.63
CA PRO A 70 -8.68 -0.19 -6.77
C PRO A 70 -7.40 0.24 -6.07
N LEU A 71 -7.23 1.55 -5.86
CA LEU A 71 -6.10 2.05 -5.08
C LEU A 71 -6.15 1.46 -3.67
N PRO A 72 -5.00 1.06 -3.10
CA PRO A 72 -4.93 0.70 -1.70
C PRO A 72 -5.53 1.85 -0.86
N PHE A 73 -6.32 1.52 0.16
CA PHE A 73 -7.09 2.43 1.04
C PHE A 73 -8.27 3.21 0.43
N PHE A 74 -8.37 3.29 -0.89
CA PHE A 74 -9.42 4.03 -1.59
C PHE A 74 -10.36 3.10 -2.39
N SER A 75 -10.32 1.81 -2.12
CA SER A 75 -11.27 0.83 -2.66
C SER A 75 -12.66 1.01 -2.05
N TYR A 76 -13.70 1.05 -2.88
CA TYR A 76 -15.11 1.06 -2.44
C TYR A 76 -15.54 -0.26 -1.75
N GLY A 77 -14.70 -1.30 -1.77
CA GLY A 77 -14.94 -2.55 -1.04
C GLY A 77 -14.48 -2.46 0.41
N GLY A 78 -15.41 -2.28 1.36
CA GLY A 78 -15.11 -2.23 2.81
C GLY A 78 -14.26 -3.40 3.32
N THR A 79 -14.38 -4.58 2.71
CA THR A 79 -13.58 -5.77 3.03
C THR A 79 -12.09 -5.61 2.72
N SER A 80 -11.73 -4.91 1.63
CA SER A 80 -10.32 -4.61 1.31
C SER A 80 -9.72 -3.61 2.28
N LEU A 81 -10.50 -2.62 2.72
CA LEU A 81 -10.10 -1.65 3.73
C LEU A 81 -9.85 -2.32 5.08
N ILE A 82 -10.76 -3.20 5.52
CA ILE A 82 -10.61 -3.96 6.77
C ILE A 82 -9.38 -4.88 6.69
N ALA A 83 -9.16 -5.57 5.57
CA ALA A 83 -7.99 -6.41 5.38
C ALA A 83 -6.68 -5.61 5.50
N LEU A 84 -6.59 -4.45 4.84
CA LEU A 84 -5.44 -3.53 4.93
C LEU A 84 -5.20 -3.05 6.36
N LEU A 85 -6.25 -2.62 7.06
CA LEU A 85 -6.15 -2.15 8.45
C LEU A 85 -5.69 -3.26 9.39
N VAL A 86 -6.19 -4.49 9.22
CA VAL A 86 -5.75 -5.66 9.99
C VAL A 86 -4.28 -5.98 9.69
N SER A 87 -3.88 -6.01 8.43
CA SER A 87 -2.48 -6.26 8.05
C SER A 87 -1.52 -5.23 8.65
N ILE A 88 -1.89 -3.95 8.63
CA ILE A 88 -1.09 -2.87 9.23
C ILE A 88 -1.07 -2.97 10.76
N GLY A 89 -2.20 -3.32 11.38
CA GLY A 89 -2.30 -3.56 12.82
C GLY A 89 -1.36 -4.68 13.27
N ILE A 90 -1.27 -5.76 12.49
CA ILE A 90 -0.34 -6.87 12.73
C ILE A 90 1.10 -6.39 12.61
N VAL A 91 1.46 -5.67 11.54
CA VAL A 91 2.82 -5.11 11.37
C VAL A 91 3.20 -4.17 12.52
N LEU A 92 2.28 -3.32 12.97
CA LEU A 92 2.49 -2.39 14.09
C LEU A 92 2.67 -3.10 15.42
N ASN A 93 1.87 -4.13 15.69
CA ASN A 93 2.00 -4.93 16.92
C ASN A 93 3.36 -5.63 16.95
N ILE A 94 3.76 -6.23 15.84
CA ILE A 94 5.06 -6.91 15.75
C ILE A 94 6.22 -5.91 15.85
N SER A 95 6.12 -4.73 15.23
CA SER A 95 7.11 -3.66 15.38
C SER A 95 7.23 -3.14 16.82
N ARG A 96 6.26 -3.42 17.69
CA ARG A 96 6.25 -2.97 19.09
C ARG A 96 6.77 -4.04 20.06
N GLU A 97 6.72 -5.31 19.66
CA GLU A 97 7.24 -6.46 20.42
C GLU A 97 8.64 -6.91 19.98
N GLY A 98 9.04 -6.62 18.74
CA GLY A 98 10.32 -7.05 18.14
C GLY A 98 11.40 -5.98 17.97
N ILE A 99 11.30 -4.84 18.67
CA ILE A 99 12.34 -3.79 18.77
C ILE A 99 12.71 -3.59 20.24
#